data_AF-A0A4P7YJH7-F1
#
_entry.id   AF-A0A4P7YJH7-F1
#
_cell.length_a   1.000
_cell.length_b   1.000
_cell.length_c   1.000
_cell.angle_alpha   90.00
_cell.angle_beta   90.00
_cell.angle_gamma   90.00
#
_symmetry.space_group_name_H-M   'P 1'
#
loop_
_entity.id
_entity.type
_entity.pdbx_description
1 polymer ?
#
loop_
_entity_poly.entity_id
_entity_poly.type
_entity_poly.pdbx_seq_one_letter_code
_entity_poly.pdbx_strand_id
1 'polypeptide(L)'
;MSRRNRQAFDTLSRDLVLRATDRMETLRSMVERADSDRRETWERTLDRLRGLNNRAIARIEAAHMADDDAWPFARAQADQAMMDLMRALDDFDGHLRLLAA
;
A
#
# COMPACT_ATOMS: atom_id res chain seq x y z
N MET A 1 -20.34 -17.21 6.28
CA MET A 1 -19.10 -16.66 6.89
C MET A 1 -19.43 -15.83 8.14
N SER A 2 -18.56 -15.72 9.17
CA SER A 2 -18.91 -14.90 10.35
C SER A 2 -18.78 -13.40 10.06
N ARG A 3 -19.84 -12.63 10.34
CA ARG A 3 -19.85 -11.15 10.24
C ARG A 3 -18.66 -10.49 10.93
N ARG A 4 -18.16 -11.10 12.02
CA ARG A 4 -16.98 -10.65 12.76
C ARG A 4 -15.70 -10.65 11.90
N ASN A 5 -15.53 -11.64 11.03
CA ASN A 5 -14.34 -11.74 10.17
C ASN A 5 -14.34 -10.68 9.07
N ARG A 6 -15.52 -10.35 8.51
CA ARG A 6 -15.66 -9.25 7.56
C ARG A 6 -15.35 -7.91 8.22
N GLN A 7 -15.97 -7.63 9.38
CA GLN A 7 -15.72 -6.39 10.11
C GLN A 7 -14.24 -6.21 10.53
N ALA A 8 -13.57 -7.30 10.93
CA ALA A 8 -12.14 -7.27 11.24
C ALA A 8 -11.30 -6.94 10.00
N PHE A 9 -11.61 -7.56 8.85
CA PHE A 9 -10.96 -7.26 7.59
C PHE A 9 -11.18 -5.81 7.16
N ASP A 10 -12.39 -5.28 7.26
CA ASP A 10 -12.72 -3.90 6.88
C ASP A 10 -11.92 -2.89 7.72
N THR A 11 -11.85 -3.12 9.03
CA THR A 11 -11.08 -2.28 9.97
C THR A 11 -9.59 -2.29 9.60
N LEU A 12 -9.01 -3.48 9.41
CA LEU A 12 -7.59 -3.61 9.05
C LEU A 12 -7.28 -2.97 7.70
N SER A 13 -8.15 -3.16 6.71
CA SER A 13 -8.00 -2.61 5.37
C SER A 13 -8.01 -1.08 5.40
N ARG A 14 -8.94 -0.49 6.15
CA ARG A 14 -9.02 0.97 6.31
C ARG A 14 -7.78 1.55 6.97
N ASP A 15 -7.34 0.95 8.06
CA ASP A 15 -6.15 1.41 8.80
C ASP A 15 -4.90 1.31 7.93
N LEU A 16 -4.77 0.24 7.14
CA LEU A 16 -3.63 0.04 6.25
C LEU A 16 -3.60 1.07 5.13
N VAL A 17 -4.74 1.31 4.45
CA VAL A 17 -4.83 2.29 3.36
C VAL A 17 -4.48 3.70 3.87
N LEU A 18 -4.97 4.07 5.05
CA LEU A 18 -4.64 5.35 5.69
C LEU A 18 -3.13 5.47 5.91
N ARG A 19 -2.51 4.47 6.55
CA ARG A 19 -1.07 4.46 6.84
C ARG A 19 -0.22 4.45 5.58
N ALA A 20 -0.60 3.67 4.57
CA ALA A 20 0.13 3.60 3.31
C ALA A 20 0.12 4.96 2.59
N THR A 21 -1.05 5.61 2.55
CA THR A 21 -1.21 6.93 1.92
C THR A 21 -0.37 7.99 2.64
N ASP A 22 -0.40 8.02 3.96
CA ASP A 22 0.40 8.95 4.77
C ASP A 22 1.92 8.74 4.59
N ARG A 23 2.36 7.48 4.56
CA ARG A 23 3.77 7.14 4.26
C ARG A 23 4.17 7.59 2.86
N MET A 24 3.33 7.35 1.85
CA MET A 24 3.61 7.80 0.48
C MET A 24 3.71 9.32 0.37
N GLU A 25 2.89 10.06 1.13
CA GLU A 25 2.95 11.52 1.18
C GLU A 25 4.26 12.01 1.82
N THR A 26 4.68 11.36 2.90
CA THR A 26 5.96 11.63 3.55
C THR A 26 7.13 11.39 2.60
N LEU A 27 7.13 10.24 1.91
CA LEU A 27 8.16 9.87 0.93
C LEU A 27 8.21 10.86 -0.24
N ARG A 28 7.04 11.31 -0.74
CA ARG A 28 6.95 12.36 -1.75
C ARG A 28 7.61 13.65 -1.25
N SER A 29 7.26 14.10 -0.06
CA SER A 29 7.82 15.32 0.53
C SER A 29 9.35 15.23 0.70
N MET A 30 9.89 14.05 1.02
CA MET A 30 11.34 13.83 1.09
C MET A 30 12.00 13.93 -0.29
N VAL A 31 11.41 13.30 -1.30
CA VAL A 31 11.90 13.34 -2.69
C VAL A 31 11.87 14.76 -3.26
N GLU A 32 10.81 15.53 -2.98
CA GLU A 32 10.68 16.91 -3.45
C GLU A 32 11.73 17.86 -2.84
N ARG A 33 12.19 17.57 -1.61
CA ARG A 33 13.22 18.37 -0.92
C ARG A 33 14.64 17.94 -1.26
N ALA A 34 14.83 16.75 -1.81
CA ALA A 34 16.14 16.21 -2.11
C ALA A 34 16.62 16.76 -3.47
N ASP A 35 17.67 17.59 -3.43
CA ASP A 35 18.36 18.06 -4.62
C ASP A 35 19.26 16.93 -5.14
N SER A 36 18.85 16.26 -6.21
CA SER A 36 19.42 14.95 -6.56
C SER A 36 19.28 14.61 -8.04
N ASP A 37 20.39 14.19 -8.64
CA ASP A 37 20.44 13.57 -9.97
C ASP A 37 19.61 12.28 -10.07
N ARG A 38 19.19 11.72 -8.92
CA ARG A 38 18.36 10.49 -8.85
C ARG A 38 16.87 10.76 -8.75
N ARG A 39 16.43 12.02 -8.81
CA ARG A 39 15.03 12.42 -8.69
C ARG A 39 14.11 11.65 -9.64
N GLU A 40 14.51 11.47 -10.89
CA GLU A 40 13.72 10.71 -11.88
C GLU A 40 13.49 9.24 -11.45
N THR A 41 14.50 8.61 -10.83
CA THR A 41 14.37 7.23 -10.33
C THR A 41 13.43 7.16 -9.13
N TRP A 42 13.47 8.16 -8.26
CA TRP A 42 12.55 8.25 -7.12
C TRP A 42 11.12 8.54 -7.54
N GLU A 43 10.91 9.41 -8.53
CA GLU A 43 9.59 9.69 -9.11
C GLU A 43 8.99 8.44 -9.74
N ARG A 44 9.78 7.65 -10.48
CA ARG A 44 9.35 6.33 -10.99
C ARG A 44 9.00 5.35 -9.86
N THR A 45 9.75 5.38 -8.76
CA THR A 45 9.48 4.52 -7.59
C THR A 45 8.19 4.94 -6.88
N LEU A 46 7.95 6.24 -6.72
CA LEU A 46 6.70 6.78 -6.19
C LEU A 46 5.51 6.44 -7.09
N ASP A 47 5.67 6.48 -8.42
CA ASP A 47 4.64 6.05 -9.36
C ASP A 47 4.31 4.56 -9.21
N ARG A 48 5.34 3.72 -9.08
CA ARG A 48 5.16 2.29 -8.77
C ARG A 48 4.40 2.08 -7.44
N LEU A 49 4.70 2.86 -6.40
CA LEU A 49 3.98 2.80 -5.13
C LEU A 49 2.51 3.20 -5.28
N ARG A 50 2.19 4.22 -6.11
CA ARG A 50 0.81 4.55 -6.46
C ARG A 50 0.10 3.39 -7.14
N GLY A 51 0.76 2.73 -8.09
CA GLY A 51 0.22 1.52 -8.73
C GLY A 51 -0.09 0.40 -7.74
N LEU A 52 0.80 0.14 -6.77
CA LEU A 52 0.59 -0.86 -5.73
C LEU A 52 -0.54 -0.48 -4.77
N ASN A 53 -0.64 0.80 -4.37
CA ASN A 53 -1.72 1.29 -3.52
C ASN A 53 -3.08 1.15 -4.22
N ASN A 54 -3.20 1.59 -5.47
CA ASN A 54 -4.40 1.44 -6.27
C ASN A 54 -4.81 -0.03 -6.42
N ARG A 55 -3.84 -0.92 -6.63
CA ARG A 55 -4.09 -2.36 -6.70
C ARG A 55 -4.59 -2.91 -5.36
N ALA A 56 -4.01 -2.52 -4.23
CA ALA A 56 -4.45 -2.95 -2.91
C ALA A 56 -5.90 -2.48 -2.64
N ILE A 57 -6.22 -1.21 -2.91
CA ILE A 57 -7.57 -0.65 -2.80
C ILE A 57 -8.56 -1.45 -3.66
N ALA A 58 -8.24 -1.69 -4.92
CA ALA A 58 -9.13 -2.45 -5.81
C ALA A 58 -9.39 -3.89 -5.32
N ARG A 59 -8.38 -4.55 -4.71
CA ARG A 59 -8.56 -5.90 -4.15
C ARG A 59 -9.36 -5.88 -2.85
N ILE A 60 -9.20 -4.86 -2.02
CA ILE A 60 -10.02 -4.63 -0.82
C ILE A 60 -11.49 -4.46 -1.23
N GLU A 61 -11.76 -3.60 -2.21
CA GLU A 61 -13.11 -3.39 -2.75
C GLU A 61 -13.70 -4.67 -3.33
N ALA A 62 -12.91 -5.45 -4.06
CA ALA A 62 -13.34 -6.76 -4.56
C ALA A 62 -13.69 -7.73 -3.41
N ALA A 63 -12.92 -7.72 -2.31
CA ALA A 63 -13.23 -8.51 -1.12
C ALA A 63 -14.50 -8.03 -0.40
N HIS A 64 -14.78 -6.72 -0.36
CA HIS A 64 -16.04 -6.20 0.18
C HIS A 64 -17.25 -6.63 -0.65
N MET A 65 -17.12 -6.68 -1.98
CA MET A 65 -18.19 -7.06 -2.90
C MET A 65 -18.40 -8.57 -3.02
N ALA A 66 -17.45 -9.38 -2.55
CA ALA A 66 -17.53 -10.83 -2.66
C ALA A 66 -18.68 -11.43 -1.82
N ASP A 67 -19.37 -12.41 -2.42
CA ASP A 67 -20.30 -13.27 -1.72
C ASP A 67 -19.57 -14.18 -0.70
N ASP A 68 -20.31 -14.93 0.09
CA ASP A 68 -19.74 -15.74 1.17
C ASP A 68 -18.80 -16.86 0.68
N ASP A 69 -19.01 -17.36 -0.55
CA ASP A 69 -18.23 -18.46 -1.12
C ASP A 69 -16.93 -17.96 -1.76
N ALA A 70 -16.95 -16.78 -2.40
CA ALA A 70 -15.80 -16.15 -3.03
C ALA A 70 -14.95 -15.31 -2.06
N TRP A 71 -15.53 -14.88 -0.92
CA TRP A 71 -14.86 -13.99 0.04
C TRP A 71 -13.49 -14.48 0.52
N PRO A 72 -13.28 -15.77 0.88
CA PRO A 72 -11.97 -16.23 1.35
C PRO A 72 -10.86 -15.99 0.34
N PHE A 73 -11.16 -16.20 -0.95
CA PHE A 73 -10.21 -16.00 -2.03
C PHE A 73 -9.98 -14.52 -2.32
N ALA A 74 -11.06 -13.72 -2.39
CA ALA A 74 -10.95 -12.28 -2.59
C ALA A 74 -10.17 -11.59 -1.46
N ARG A 75 -10.42 -11.99 -0.21
CA ARG A 75 -9.63 -11.56 0.95
C ARG A 75 -8.15 -11.92 0.79
N ALA A 76 -7.82 -13.17 0.45
CA ALA A 76 -6.42 -13.59 0.31
C ALA A 76 -5.67 -12.74 -0.74
N GLN A 77 -6.34 -12.34 -1.82
CA GLN A 77 -5.77 -11.43 -2.81
C GLN A 77 -5.57 -10.01 -2.29
N ALA A 78 -6.50 -9.51 -1.47
CA ALA A 78 -6.36 -8.22 -0.80
C ALA A 78 -5.18 -8.25 0.18
N ASP A 79 -5.11 -9.28 1.03
CA ASP A 79 -4.01 -9.48 1.98
C ASP A 79 -2.66 -9.53 1.24
N GLN A 80 -2.55 -10.24 0.12
CA GLN A 80 -1.33 -10.27 -0.69
C GLN A 80 -0.97 -8.89 -1.26
N ALA A 81 -1.94 -8.17 -1.83
CA ALA A 81 -1.69 -6.85 -2.40
C ALA A 81 -1.26 -5.84 -1.32
N MET A 82 -1.81 -5.95 -0.11
CA MET A 82 -1.38 -5.16 1.05
C MET A 82 0.07 -5.48 1.45
N MET A 83 0.45 -6.76 1.50
CA MET A 83 1.83 -7.17 1.81
C MET A 83 2.82 -6.64 0.78
N ASP A 84 2.48 -6.74 -0.51
CA ASP A 84 3.32 -6.22 -1.60
C ASP A 84 3.54 -4.72 -1.49
N LEU A 85 2.47 -3.96 -1.17
CA LEU A 85 2.54 -2.51 -0.93
C LEU A 85 3.43 -2.18 0.28
N MET A 86 3.21 -2.85 1.41
CA MET A 86 3.96 -2.59 2.65
C MET A 86 5.45 -2.87 2.48
N ARG A 87 5.80 -3.97 1.82
CA ARG A 87 7.19 -4.29 1.51
C ARG A 87 7.84 -3.23 0.63
N ALA A 88 7.15 -2.77 -0.42
CA ALA A 88 7.67 -1.73 -1.29
C ALA A 88 7.86 -0.39 -0.57
N LEU A 89 6.97 -0.05 0.37
CA LEU A 89 7.12 1.15 1.21
C LEU A 89 8.33 1.03 2.14
N ASP A 90 8.53 -0.12 2.77
CA ASP A 90 9.67 -0.36 3.67
C ASP A 90 11.00 -0.31 2.91
N ASP A 91 11.06 -0.94 1.73
CA ASP A 91 12.25 -0.92 0.87
C ASP A 91 12.61 0.52 0.45
N PHE A 92 11.61 1.33 0.05
CA PHE A 92 11.86 2.69 -0.41
C PHE A 92 12.21 3.66 0.72
N ASP A 93 11.53 3.56 1.87
CA ASP A 93 11.87 4.33 3.07
C ASP A 93 13.30 4.02 3.53
N GLY A 94 13.68 2.73 3.55
CA GLY A 94 15.05 2.31 3.84
C GLY A 94 16.08 2.92 2.88
N HIS A 95 15.80 2.89 1.56
CA HIS A 95 16.67 3.51 0.56
C HIS A 95 16.81 5.03 0.73
N LEU A 96 15.73 5.76 1.03
CA LEU A 96 15.81 7.21 1.24
C LEU A 96 16.57 7.57 2.52
N ARG A 97 16.36 6.82 3.62
CA ARG A 97 17.07 7.06 4.88
C ARG A 97 18.58 6.84 4.75
N LEU A 98 19.01 5.81 4.02
CA LEU A 98 20.43 5.55 3.75
C LEU A 98 21.10 6.65 2.93
N LEU A 99 20.34 7.45 2.17
CA LEU A 99 20.87 8.54 1.36
C LEU A 99 20.85 9.89 2.09
N ALA A 100 20.06 10.01 3.17
CA ALA A 100 19.98 11.21 4.00
C ALA A 100 20.94 11.20 5.19
N ALA A 101 21.63 10.08 5.44
CA ALA A 101 22.65 9.90 6.48
C ALA A 101 24.06 10.09 5.91
#